data_AF-A0A1F6R9T8-F1
#
_entry.id   AF-A0A1F6R9T8-F1
#
_cell.length_a   1.000
_cell.length_b   1.000
_cell.length_c   1.000
_cell.angle_alpha   90.00
_cell.angle_beta   90.00
_cell.angle_gamma   90.00
#
_symmetry.space_group_name_H-M   'P 1'
#
loop_
_entity.id
_entity.type
_entity.pdbx_description
1 polymer ?
#
loop_
_entity_poly.entity_id
_entity_poly.type
_entity_poly.pdbx_seq_one_letter_code
_entity_poly.pdbx_strand_id
1 'polypeptide(L)'
;MIGEQLFYNIKFDSSATDFIRCLWSYYTAILKTSVAFQTNHPMLLIFDEPKQQDMAIVNFKSFLSELSQFKAQQILVFASFENSDDSFNEATRGLNFSLNRIEDKLIKPLLK
;
A
#
# COMPACT_ATOMS: atom_id res chain seq x y z
N MET A 1 2.80 -30.45 -33.80
CA MET A 1 3.17 -29.93 -32.46
C MET A 1 1.98 -29.18 -31.94
N ILE A 2 1.32 -29.72 -30.91
CA ILE A 2 0.27 -29.02 -30.18
C ILE A 2 1.00 -27.96 -29.35
N GLY A 3 0.72 -26.67 -29.59
CA GLY A 3 1.30 -25.60 -28.80
C GLY A 3 0.84 -25.76 -27.36
N GLU A 4 1.77 -25.99 -26.44
CA GLU A 4 1.46 -25.95 -25.01
C GLU A 4 0.94 -24.56 -24.69
N GLN A 5 -0.32 -24.51 -24.24
CA GLN A 5 -0.93 -23.30 -23.74
C GLN A 5 -0.33 -23.07 -22.35
N LEU A 6 0.79 -22.36 -22.28
CA LEU A 6 1.45 -21.96 -21.04
C LEU A 6 0.47 -21.11 -20.21
N PHE A 7 -0.12 -21.73 -19.20
CA PHE A 7 -1.02 -21.07 -18.25
C PHE A 7 -0.15 -20.34 -17.21
N TYR A 8 0.31 -19.13 -17.56
CA TYR A 8 1.11 -18.31 -16.64
C TYR A 8 0.22 -17.82 -15.49
N ASN A 9 0.50 -18.30 -14.27
CA ASN A 9 -0.24 -17.86 -13.09
C ASN A 9 0.67 -16.96 -12.26
N ILE A 10 0.41 -15.65 -12.34
CA ILE A 10 1.19 -14.62 -11.65
C ILE A 10 1.36 -14.93 -10.16
N LYS A 11 0.40 -15.59 -9.50
CA LYS A 11 0.52 -15.97 -8.08
C LYS A 11 1.56 -17.06 -7.82
N PHE A 12 1.72 -18.02 -8.73
CA PHE A 12 2.61 -19.17 -8.55
C PHE A 12 3.98 -18.96 -9.21
N ASP A 13 4.03 -18.16 -10.27
CA ASP A 13 5.22 -17.95 -11.09
C ASP A 13 5.99 -16.66 -10.74
N SER A 14 5.60 -15.93 -9.70
CA SER A 14 6.30 -14.71 -9.22
C SER A 14 6.76 -14.85 -7.77
N SER A 15 7.80 -14.09 -7.38
CA SER A 15 8.17 -14.02 -5.97
C SER A 15 7.04 -13.39 -5.16
N ALA A 16 6.87 -13.78 -3.90
CA ALA A 16 5.80 -13.22 -3.05
C ALA A 16 5.86 -11.68 -2.99
N THR A 17 7.07 -11.12 -2.97
CA THR A 17 7.32 -9.68 -3.01
C THR A 17 6.86 -9.04 -4.33
N ASP A 18 7.05 -9.69 -5.48
CA ASP A 18 6.57 -9.18 -6.78
C ASP A 18 5.04 -9.17 -6.84
N PHE A 19 4.41 -10.22 -6.33
CA PHE A 19 2.96 -10.30 -6.26
C PHE A 19 2.36 -9.16 -5.43
N ILE A 20 2.95 -8.85 -4.27
CA ILE A 20 2.54 -7.71 -3.44
C ILE A 20 2.69 -6.37 -4.20
N ARG A 21 3.81 -6.14 -4.90
CA ARG A 21 3.96 -4.92 -5.72
C ARG A 21 2.94 -4.84 -6.86
N CYS A 22 2.54 -5.98 -7.40
CA CYS A 22 1.48 -6.07 -8.41
C CYS A 22 0.12 -5.63 -7.84
N LEU A 23 -0.22 -6.07 -6.62
CA LEU A 23 -1.43 -5.62 -5.92
C LEU A 23 -1.42 -4.12 -5.65
N TRP A 24 -0.30 -3.57 -5.15
CA TRP A 24 -0.14 -2.13 -4.95
C TRP A 24 -0.41 -1.35 -6.25
N SER A 25 0.22 -1.78 -7.34
CA SER A 25 0.06 -1.17 -8.66
C SER A 25 -1.39 -1.23 -9.14
N TYR A 26 -2.03 -2.40 -9.03
CA TYR A 26 -3.40 -2.63 -9.46
C TYR A 26 -4.40 -1.72 -8.73
N TYR A 27 -4.37 -1.69 -7.39
CA TYR A 27 -5.29 -0.85 -6.62
C TYR A 27 -5.04 0.64 -6.83
N THR A 28 -3.77 1.05 -6.95
CA THR A 28 -3.42 2.43 -7.26
C THR A 28 -3.91 2.82 -8.66
N ALA A 29 -3.80 1.92 -9.64
CA ALA A 29 -4.30 2.15 -11.00
C ALA A 29 -5.82 2.34 -11.02
N ILE A 30 -6.60 1.57 -10.25
CA ILE A 30 -8.05 1.78 -10.12
C ILE A 30 -8.35 3.20 -9.65
N LEU A 31 -7.66 3.68 -8.60
CA LEU A 31 -7.85 5.05 -8.12
C LEU A 31 -7.47 6.08 -9.19
N LYS A 32 -6.31 5.92 -9.86
CA LYS A 32 -5.87 6.80 -10.95
C LYS A 32 -6.89 6.89 -12.08
N THR A 33 -7.38 5.74 -12.56
CA THR A 33 -8.41 5.67 -13.59
C THR A 33 -9.67 6.39 -13.12
N SER A 34 -10.05 6.20 -11.87
CA SER A 34 -11.23 6.85 -11.32
C SER A 34 -11.09 8.37 -11.23
N VAL A 35 -9.91 8.87 -10.90
CA VAL A 35 -9.59 10.30 -10.93
C VAL A 35 -9.61 10.84 -12.37
N ALA A 36 -9.02 10.12 -13.32
CA ALA A 36 -8.90 10.55 -14.71
C ALA A 36 -10.25 10.58 -15.45
N PHE A 37 -11.15 9.64 -15.14
CA PHE A 37 -12.41 9.45 -15.87
C PHE A 37 -13.67 9.71 -15.02
N GLN A 38 -13.53 10.22 -13.80
CA GLN A 38 -14.65 10.55 -12.90
C GLN A 38 -15.65 9.39 -12.74
N THR A 39 -15.14 8.21 -12.43
CA THR A 39 -15.97 7.00 -12.25
C THR A 39 -16.73 7.04 -10.91
N ASN A 40 -17.56 6.03 -10.65
CA ASN A 40 -18.31 5.88 -9.38
C ASN A 40 -17.45 5.43 -8.18
N HIS A 41 -16.12 5.42 -8.29
CA HIS A 41 -15.25 5.02 -7.19
C HIS A 41 -15.30 6.07 -6.06
N PRO A 42 -15.33 5.68 -4.78
CA PRO A 42 -15.52 6.58 -3.64
C PRO A 42 -14.32 7.49 -3.31
N MET A 43 -13.31 7.54 -4.19
CA MET A 43 -12.04 8.26 -3.97
C MET A 43 -11.34 7.93 -2.62
N LEU A 44 -11.61 6.75 -2.07
CA LEU A 44 -11.03 6.23 -0.83
C LEU A 44 -10.21 4.98 -1.13
N LEU A 45 -8.96 4.95 -0.67
CA LEU A 45 -8.09 3.79 -0.74
C LEU A 45 -7.50 3.49 0.64
N ILE A 46 -7.59 2.23 1.07
CA ILE A 46 -7.10 1.80 2.39
C ILE A 46 -6.15 0.62 2.18
N PHE A 47 -4.97 0.71 2.77
CA PHE A 47 -4.02 -0.41 2.88
C PHE A 47 -3.79 -0.75 4.35
N ASP A 48 -3.92 -2.04 4.67
CA ASP A 48 -3.60 -2.59 5.99
C ASP A 48 -2.40 -3.53 5.85
N GLU A 49 -1.32 -3.22 6.59
CA GLU A 49 -0.01 -3.86 6.52
C GLU A 49 0.45 -4.13 5.07
N PRO A 50 0.57 -3.09 4.20
CA PRO A 50 0.95 -3.29 2.81
C PRO A 50 2.35 -3.88 2.64
N LYS A 51 3.26 -3.62 3.59
CA LYS A 51 4.62 -4.16 3.59
C LYS A 51 4.59 -5.57 4.19
N GLN A 52 4.44 -6.58 3.33
CA GLN A 52 4.56 -8.00 3.71
C GLN A 52 5.83 -8.63 3.09
N GLN A 53 6.20 -9.82 3.57
CA GLN A 53 7.20 -10.71 2.96
C GLN A 53 8.58 -10.06 2.77
N ASP A 54 9.13 -9.45 3.83
CA ASP A 54 10.46 -8.83 3.87
C ASP A 54 10.76 -7.86 2.69
N MET A 55 9.73 -7.13 2.27
CA MET A 55 9.84 -6.14 1.20
C MET A 55 10.89 -5.07 1.54
N ALA A 56 11.80 -4.82 0.60
CA ALA A 56 12.81 -3.79 0.72
C ALA A 56 12.21 -2.40 0.98
N ILE A 57 12.82 -1.65 1.91
CA ILE A 57 12.36 -0.32 2.33
C ILE A 57 12.27 0.68 1.17
N VAL A 58 13.16 0.57 0.18
CA VAL A 58 13.19 1.42 -1.03
C VAL A 58 11.92 1.24 -1.87
N ASN A 59 11.42 0.00 -1.99
CA ASN A 59 10.19 -0.29 -2.72
C ASN A 59 8.98 0.29 -1.97
N PHE A 60 8.95 0.11 -0.66
CA PHE A 60 7.86 0.64 0.16
C PHE A 60 7.84 2.17 0.15
N LYS A 61 9.02 2.82 0.23
CA LYS A 61 9.16 4.26 0.07
C LYS A 61 8.63 4.74 -1.28
N SER A 62 8.95 4.04 -2.36
CA SER A 62 8.49 4.40 -3.70
C SER A 62 6.97 4.30 -3.81
N PHE A 63 6.39 3.27 -3.20
CA PHE A 63 4.94 3.11 -3.08
C PHE A 63 4.29 4.24 -2.26
N LEU A 64 4.80 4.57 -1.07
CA LEU A 64 4.28 5.69 -0.28
C LEU A 64 4.44 7.04 -1.00
N SER A 65 5.53 7.22 -1.76
CA SER A 65 5.75 8.41 -2.59
C SER A 65 4.67 8.55 -3.66
N GLU A 66 4.32 7.46 -4.33
CA GLU A 66 3.24 7.43 -5.31
C GLU A 66 1.89 7.81 -4.67
N LEU A 67 1.56 7.19 -3.53
CA LEU A 67 0.33 7.50 -2.79
C LEU A 67 0.28 8.96 -2.30
N SER A 68 1.44 9.54 -1.96
CA SER A 68 1.51 10.93 -1.50
C SER A 68 1.13 11.95 -2.58
N GLN A 69 1.08 11.57 -3.86
CA GLN A 69 0.70 12.47 -4.96
C GLN A 69 -0.81 12.77 -4.97
N PHE A 70 -1.64 11.89 -4.40
CA PHE A 70 -3.08 12.10 -4.33
C PHE A 70 -3.43 13.09 -3.23
N LYS A 71 -3.82 14.31 -3.61
CA LYS A 71 -4.14 15.39 -2.65
C LYS A 71 -5.63 15.60 -2.42
N ALA A 72 -6.46 15.26 -3.41
CA ALA A 72 -7.91 15.43 -3.33
C ALA A 72 -8.65 14.12 -2.95
N GLN A 73 -7.96 12.98 -3.02
CA GLN A 73 -8.49 11.66 -2.66
C GLN A 73 -8.03 11.29 -1.26
N GLN A 74 -8.80 10.45 -0.58
CA GLN A 74 -8.45 9.97 0.76
C GLN A 74 -7.70 8.65 0.67
N ILE A 75 -6.48 8.62 1.21
CA ILE A 75 -5.66 7.41 1.28
C ILE A 75 -5.25 7.17 2.72
N LEU A 76 -5.56 5.99 3.24
CA LEU A 76 -5.18 5.56 4.58
C LEU A 76 -4.23 4.38 4.47
N VAL A 77 -3.08 4.48 5.14
CA VAL A 77 -2.09 3.41 5.19
C VAL A 77 -1.83 3.08 6.65
N PHE A 78 -2.22 1.87 7.04
CA PHE A 78 -1.85 1.26 8.31
C PHE A 78 -0.64 0.38 8.05
N ALA A 79 0.51 0.74 8.60
CA ALA A 79 1.75 0.01 8.35
C ALA A 79 2.61 -0.05 9.61
N SER A 80 3.19 -1.22 9.82
CA SER A 80 4.25 -1.44 10.81
C SER A 80 5.63 -1.08 10.23
N PHE A 81 6.46 -0.44 11.05
CA PHE A 81 7.83 -0.02 10.68
C PHE A 81 8.87 -0.73 11.55
N GLU A 82 8.75 -2.05 11.72
CA GLU A 82 9.71 -2.86 12.50
C GLU A 82 9.94 -2.35 13.94
N ASN A 83 8.95 -1.64 14.51
CA ASN A 83 9.04 -0.94 15.80
C ASN A 83 10.20 0.08 15.88
N SER A 84 10.62 0.64 14.74
CA SER A 84 11.70 1.61 14.63
C SER A 84 11.21 2.93 14.04
N ASP A 85 11.37 4.01 14.82
CA ASP A 85 11.11 5.37 14.34
C ASP A 85 12.08 5.75 13.18
N ASP A 86 13.29 5.19 13.15
CA ASP A 86 14.24 5.41 12.05
C ASP A 86 13.72 4.81 10.74
N SER A 87 13.15 3.60 10.78
CA SER A 87 12.55 2.95 9.61
C SER A 87 11.33 3.73 9.11
N PHE A 88 10.53 4.28 10.03
CA PHE A 88 9.43 5.19 9.69
C PHE A 88 9.94 6.46 9.00
N ASN A 89 10.93 7.12 9.59
CA ASN A 89 11.52 8.33 9.06
C ASN A 89 12.14 8.10 7.68
N GLU A 90 12.85 6.98 7.48
CA GLU A 90 13.47 6.65 6.20
C GLU A 90 12.42 6.48 5.08
N ALA A 91 11.38 5.70 5.37
CA ALA A 91 10.29 5.41 4.43
C ALA A 91 9.46 6.65 4.08
N THR A 92 9.27 7.55 5.05
CA THR A 92 8.44 8.74 4.89
C THR A 92 9.21 10.02 4.56
N ARG A 93 10.55 9.96 4.53
CA ARG A 93 11.41 11.11 4.25
C ARG A 93 11.09 11.73 2.88
N GLY A 94 10.65 13.00 2.93
CA GLY A 94 10.31 13.82 1.76
C GLY A 94 8.85 13.68 1.31
N LEU A 95 8.04 12.89 2.00
CA LEU A 95 6.62 12.73 1.70
C LEU A 95 5.81 13.83 2.36
N ASN A 96 4.75 14.27 1.68
CA ASN A 96 3.73 15.13 2.26
C ASN A 96 2.50 14.30 2.62
N PHE A 97 2.32 14.04 3.92
CA PHE A 97 1.27 13.22 4.50
C PHE A 97 0.87 13.76 5.88
N SER A 98 -0.27 13.29 6.40
CA SER A 98 -0.70 13.55 7.78
C SER A 98 -0.42 12.33 8.64
N LEU A 99 0.28 12.52 9.77
CA LEU A 99 0.52 11.46 10.75
C LEU A 99 -0.47 11.59 11.91
N ASN A 100 -1.32 10.58 12.09
CA ASN A 100 -2.16 10.46 13.28
C ASN A 100 -1.54 9.41 14.20
N ARG A 101 -0.78 9.87 15.22
CA ARG A 101 -0.16 8.96 16.18
C ARG A 101 -1.19 8.49 17.18
N ILE A 102 -1.29 7.17 17.34
CA ILE A 102 -2.13 6.53 18.33
C ILE A 102 -1.22 6.03 19.44
N GLU A 103 -1.20 6.72 20.58
CA GLU A 103 -0.32 6.37 21.71
C GLU A 103 -0.80 5.15 22.50
N ASP A 104 -2.08 4.82 22.35
CA ASP A 104 -2.80 3.91 23.23
C ASP A 104 -3.66 2.94 22.42
N LYS A 105 -4.09 1.82 23.01
CA LYS A 105 -5.00 0.89 22.29
C LYS A 105 -6.27 1.62 21.85
N LEU A 106 -6.60 1.56 20.55
CA LEU A 106 -7.84 2.09 20.00
C LEU A 106 -9.08 1.43 20.60
N ILE A 107 -8.97 0.14 20.91
CA ILE A 107 -10.04 -0.66 21.51
C ILE A 107 -9.62 -0.98 22.95
N LYS A 108 -10.36 -0.42 23.91
CA LYS A 108 -10.18 -0.65 25.35
C LYS A 108 -11.49 -1.21 25.94
N PRO A 109 -11.41 -2.06 26.98
CA PRO A 109 -12.58 -2.44 27.74
C PRO A 109 -13.29 -1.19 28.28
N LEU A 110 -14.62 -1.21 28.31
CA LEU A 110 -15.36 -0.23 29.09
C LEU A 110 -14.98 -0.40 30.56
N LEU A 111 -14.41 0.64 31.16
CA LEU A 111 -14.15 0.66 32.60
C LEU A 111 -15.50 0.53 33.32
N LYS A 112 -15.61 -0.45 34.22
CA LYS A 112 -16.77 -0.62 35.10
C LYS A 112 -16.72 0.36 36.26
#